data_AF-A0A853IA02-F1
#
_entry.id   AF-A0A853IA02-F1
#
_cell.length_a   1.000
_cell.length_b   1.000
_cell.length_c   1.000
_cell.angle_alpha   90.00
_cell.angle_beta   90.00
_cell.angle_gamma   90.00
#
_symmetry.space_group_name_H-M   'P 1'
#
loop_
_entity.id
_entity.type
_entity.pdbx_description
1 polymer ?
#
loop_
_entity_poly.entity_id
_entity_poly.type
_entity_poly.pdbx_seq_one_letter_code
_entity_poly.pdbx_strand_id
1 'polypeptide(L)'
;MLDDLEVNNIQYYQTRLINKDSKEENGNYKLANIVGRINCLDYDKSELVMRDDGSIKFIDKLVFQYFDNKDSLEIFRLAKFLPIVIVSDKIKKKLEKHKFTGIVFYKPEDYSL
;
A
#
# COMPACT_ATOMS: atom_id res chain seq x y z
N MET A 1 -16.77 -3.26 0.14
CA MET A 1 -15.69 -3.13 -0.88
C MET A 1 -14.79 -1.97 -0.46
N LEU A 2 -13.56 -1.77 -0.99
CA LEU A 2 -12.78 -0.58 -0.56
C LEU A 2 -13.47 0.74 -0.99
N ASP A 3 -14.43 0.67 -1.91
CA ASP A 3 -15.32 1.78 -2.27
C ASP A 3 -16.09 2.36 -1.07
N ASP A 4 -16.43 1.54 -0.07
CA ASP A 4 -17.09 1.97 1.17
C ASP A 4 -16.17 2.82 2.07
N LEU A 5 -14.89 2.91 1.71
CA LEU A 5 -13.87 3.64 2.46
C LEU A 5 -13.76 5.11 2.03
N GLU A 6 -14.56 5.56 1.06
CA GLU A 6 -14.50 6.91 0.45
C GLU A 6 -13.15 7.19 -0.24
N VAL A 7 -12.55 6.14 -0.78
CA VAL A 7 -11.29 6.19 -1.51
C VAL A 7 -11.58 6.27 -3.00
N ASN A 8 -11.08 7.30 -3.67
CA ASN A 8 -11.35 7.55 -5.09
C ASN A 8 -10.23 7.10 -6.04
N ASN A 9 -9.09 6.63 -5.51
CA ASN A 9 -7.90 6.30 -6.28
C ASN A 9 -7.65 4.79 -6.39
N ILE A 10 -8.71 3.99 -6.53
CA ILE A 10 -8.63 2.55 -6.74
C ILE A 10 -9.30 2.18 -8.06
N GLN A 11 -8.58 1.44 -8.90
CA GLN A 11 -9.11 0.78 -10.09
C GLN A 11 -9.32 -0.70 -9.80
N TYR A 12 -10.43 -1.25 -10.25
CA TYR A 12 -10.72 -2.68 -10.10
C TYR A 12 -10.72 -3.38 -11.44
N TYR A 13 -9.96 -4.46 -11.52
CA TYR A 13 -9.93 -5.34 -12.69
C TYR A 13 -10.57 -6.68 -12.34
N GLN A 14 -11.54 -7.08 -13.14
CA GLN A 14 -12.14 -8.41 -13.02
C GLN A 14 -11.07 -9.46 -13.29
N THR A 15 -11.02 -10.49 -12.45
CA THR A 15 -10.04 -11.57 -12.60
C THR A 15 -10.65 -12.92 -12.28
N ARG A 16 -9.92 -13.96 -12.64
CA ARG A 16 -10.22 -15.34 -12.30
C ARG A 16 -9.04 -15.89 -11.50
N LEU A 17 -9.25 -16.09 -10.20
CA LEU A 17 -8.24 -16.71 -9.36
C LEU A 17 -8.32 -18.22 -9.54
N ILE A 18 -7.18 -18.85 -9.77
CA ILE A 18 -7.08 -20.31 -9.88
C ILE A 18 -6.23 -20.78 -8.71
N ASN A 19 -6.81 -21.60 -7.84
CA ASN A 19 -6.05 -22.24 -6.78
C ASN A 19 -5.03 -23.21 -7.41
N LYS A 20 -3.74 -23.05 -7.08
CA LYS A 20 -2.67 -23.85 -7.69
C LYS A 20 -2.81 -25.35 -7.37
N ASP A 21 -3.31 -25.67 -6.17
CA ASP A 21 -3.37 -27.03 -5.63
C ASP A 21 -4.71 -27.70 -5.99
N SER A 22 -5.84 -27.05 -5.70
CA SER A 22 -7.17 -27.63 -5.97
C SER A 22 -7.66 -27.45 -7.41
N LYS A 23 -7.01 -26.57 -8.19
CA LYS A 23 -7.46 -26.11 -9.53
C LYS A 23 -8.82 -25.43 -9.56
N GLU A 24 -9.42 -25.17 -8.41
CA GLU A 24 -10.70 -24.47 -8.31
C GLU A 24 -10.55 -23.02 -8.79
N GLU A 25 -11.55 -22.57 -9.54
CA GLU A 25 -11.62 -21.22 -10.06
C GLU A 25 -12.55 -20.37 -9.19
N ASN A 26 -12.13 -19.15 -8.88
CA ASN A 26 -12.94 -18.18 -8.17
C ASN A 26 -12.95 -16.84 -8.92
N GLY A 27 -14.09 -16.52 -9.52
CA GLY A 27 -14.34 -15.27 -10.26
C GLY A 27 -14.91 -14.14 -9.40
N ASN A 28 -15.09 -14.34 -8.08
CA ASN A 28 -15.70 -13.33 -7.21
C ASN A 28 -14.70 -12.27 -6.72
N TYR A 29 -13.41 -12.47 -7.01
CA TYR A 29 -12.35 -11.54 -6.64
C TYR A 29 -12.04 -10.56 -7.78
N LYS A 30 -11.65 -9.35 -7.40
CA LYS A 30 -11.14 -8.31 -8.29
C LYS A 30 -9.73 -7.93 -7.88
N LEU A 31 -8.87 -7.65 -8.85
CA LEU A 31 -7.56 -7.05 -8.60
C LEU A 31 -7.77 -5.56 -8.32
N ALA A 32 -7.44 -5.11 -7.11
CA ALA A 32 -7.46 -3.70 -6.72
C ALA A 32 -6.12 -3.05 -7.02
N ASN A 33 -6.09 -2.12 -7.97
CA ASN A 33 -4.94 -1.30 -8.29
C ASN A 33 -5.09 0.09 -7.66
N ILE A 34 -4.27 0.36 -6.64
CA ILE A 34 -4.19 1.69 -6.02
C ILE A 34 -3.39 2.61 -6.96
N VAL A 35 -4.08 3.61 -7.49
CA VAL A 35 -3.56 4.65 -8.38
C VAL A 35 -3.04 5.80 -7.54
N GLY A 36 -1.89 6.35 -7.91
CA GLY A 36 -1.25 7.41 -7.12
C GLY A 36 0.03 6.91 -6.47
N ARG A 37 1.11 7.59 -6.86
CA ARG A 37 2.45 7.37 -6.32
C ARG A 37 2.92 8.66 -5.69
N ILE A 38 3.25 8.62 -4.41
CA ILE A 38 3.70 9.80 -3.68
C ILE A 38 5.16 9.61 -3.29
N ASN A 39 5.96 10.64 -3.54
CA ASN A 39 7.32 10.73 -3.03
C ASN A 39 7.29 11.44 -1.68
N CYS A 40 6.96 10.70 -0.62
CA CYS A 40 6.81 11.24 0.74
C CYS A 40 7.95 10.85 1.70
N LEU A 41 9.03 10.24 1.19
CA LEU A 41 10.12 9.76 2.04
C LEU A 41 11.11 10.87 2.35
N ASP A 42 11.44 11.01 3.63
CA ASP A 42 12.61 11.76 4.08
C ASP A 42 13.83 10.85 3.87
N TYR A 43 14.50 10.98 2.72
CA TYR A 43 15.64 10.14 2.35
C TYR A 43 16.85 10.30 3.29
N ASP A 44 16.97 11.46 3.95
CA ASP A 44 18.09 11.74 4.85
C ASP A 44 17.88 11.09 6.23
N LYS A 45 16.61 10.90 6.65
CA LYS A 45 16.26 10.28 7.94
C LYS A 45 15.82 8.81 7.85
N SER A 46 15.54 8.33 6.64
CA SER A 46 15.23 6.92 6.37
C SER A 46 16.51 6.11 6.21
N GLU A 47 16.48 4.85 6.61
CA GLU A 47 17.59 3.91 6.43
C GLU A 47 17.21 2.96 5.29
N LEU A 48 17.78 3.22 4.11
CA LEU A 48 17.40 2.59 2.84
C LEU A 48 18.62 2.07 2.10
N VAL A 49 18.50 0.88 1.51
CA VAL A 49 19.46 0.39 0.51
C VAL A 49 18.90 0.66 -0.87
N MET A 50 19.63 1.42 -1.70
CA MET A 50 19.19 1.78 -3.05
C MET A 50 19.81 0.84 -4.10
N ARG A 51 19.11 0.63 -5.22
CA ARG A 51 19.66 0.03 -6.44
C ARG A 51 20.28 1.11 -7.33
N ASP A 52 21.09 0.70 -8.30
CA ASP A 52 21.73 1.59 -9.28
C ASP A 52 20.72 2.40 -10.12
N ASP A 53 19.50 1.86 -10.31
CA ASP A 53 18.40 2.54 -11.01
C ASP A 53 17.66 3.57 -10.14
N GLY A 54 18.08 3.75 -8.89
CA GLY A 54 17.48 4.67 -7.92
C GLY A 54 16.22 4.14 -7.24
N SER A 55 15.82 2.88 -7.44
CA SER A 55 14.75 2.21 -6.69
C SER A 55 15.23 1.72 -5.31
N ILE A 56 14.31 1.56 -4.36
CA ILE A 56 14.63 1.03 -3.03
C ILE A 56 14.73 -0.50 -3.11
N LYS A 57 15.86 -1.03 -2.64
CA LYS A 57 16.16 -2.46 -2.51
C LYS A 57 15.69 -3.02 -1.18
N PHE A 58 16.09 -2.38 -0.08
CA PHE A 58 15.76 -2.76 1.30
C PHE A 58 15.38 -1.53 2.13
N ILE A 59 14.57 -1.75 3.15
CA ILE A 59 14.13 -0.72 4.10
C ILE A 59 14.47 -1.22 5.50
N ASP A 60 15.32 -0.51 6.22
CA ASP A 60 15.58 -0.77 7.64
C ASP A 60 14.75 0.17 8.53
N LYS A 61 14.49 1.38 8.03
CA LYS A 61 13.66 2.39 8.71
C LYS A 61 13.02 3.34 7.71
N LEU A 62 11.72 3.58 7.87
CA LEU A 62 10.95 4.47 7.01
C LEU A 62 10.57 5.76 7.76
N VAL A 63 11.00 6.91 7.25
CA VAL A 63 10.60 8.22 7.77
C VAL A 63 9.90 9.01 6.67
N PHE A 64 8.73 9.55 6.99
CA PHE A 64 8.01 10.43 6.09
C PHE A 64 8.36 11.89 6.37
N GLN A 65 8.62 12.65 5.30
CA GLN A 65 8.67 14.10 5.43
C GLN A 65 7.23 14.65 5.47
N TYR A 66 7.01 15.66 6.31
CA TYR A 66 5.70 16.30 6.40
C TYR A 66 5.39 17.00 5.06
N PHE A 67 4.28 16.60 4.45
CA PHE A 67 3.73 17.28 3.28
C PHE A 67 2.35 17.82 3.65
N ASP A 68 2.24 19.14 3.76
CA ASP A 68 0.95 19.81 3.88
C ASP A 68 0.28 19.81 2.51
N ASN A 69 -0.38 18.71 2.17
CA ASN A 69 -1.25 18.66 1.00
C ASN A 69 -2.67 18.42 1.49
N LYS A 70 -3.48 19.48 1.39
CA LYS A 70 -4.95 19.42 1.52
C LYS A 70 -5.61 18.39 0.59
N ASP A 71 -4.86 17.89 -0.41
CA ASP A 71 -5.27 16.84 -1.37
C ASP A 71 -4.55 15.49 -1.12
N SER A 72 -4.05 15.24 0.08
CA SER A 72 -3.34 13.99 0.39
C SER A 72 -4.26 12.78 0.25
N LEU A 73 -3.81 11.80 -0.55
CA LEU A 73 -4.50 10.54 -0.72
C LEU A 73 -4.45 9.75 0.60
N GLU A 74 -5.59 9.24 1.03
CA GLU A 74 -5.73 8.44 2.26
C GLU A 74 -5.13 7.03 2.13
N ILE A 75 -4.86 6.60 0.88
CA ILE A 75 -4.20 5.34 0.53
C ILE A 75 -3.38 5.56 -0.75
N PHE A 76 -2.12 5.15 -0.77
CA PHE A 76 -1.26 5.36 -1.94
C PHE A 76 -0.05 4.41 -1.94
N ARG A 77 0.72 4.43 -3.03
CA ARG A 77 2.00 3.69 -3.14
C ARG A 77 3.19 4.64 -3.02
N LEU A 78 4.30 4.14 -2.49
CA LEU A 78 5.56 4.89 -2.53
C LEU A 78 6.11 4.94 -3.95
N ALA A 79 6.64 6.09 -4.36
CA ALA A 79 7.14 6.31 -5.72
C ALA A 79 8.28 5.36 -6.10
N LYS A 80 9.19 5.04 -5.16
CA LYS A 80 10.40 4.24 -5.42
C LYS A 80 10.40 2.85 -4.76
N PHE A 81 9.27 2.42 -4.19
CA PHE A 81 9.11 1.12 -3.55
C PHE A 81 7.67 0.61 -3.70
N LEU A 82 7.46 -0.29 -4.66
CA LEU A 82 6.12 -0.83 -4.99
C LEU A 82 5.52 -1.86 -4.01
N PRO A 83 6.29 -2.65 -3.23
CA PRO A 83 5.73 -3.74 -2.42
C PRO A 83 4.74 -3.33 -1.34
N ILE A 84 4.80 -2.09 -0.83
CA ILE A 84 3.93 -1.63 0.25
C ILE A 84 2.93 -0.58 -0.19
N VAL A 85 1.85 -0.52 0.58
CA VAL A 85 0.79 0.46 0.47
C VAL A 85 0.78 1.27 1.75
N ILE A 86 0.76 2.60 1.62
CA ILE A 86 0.61 3.51 2.74
C ILE A 86 -0.87 3.81 2.90
N VAL A 87 -1.37 3.77 4.14
CA VAL A 87 -2.74 4.13 4.49
C VAL A 87 -2.73 5.09 5.67
N SER A 88 -3.71 5.98 5.72
CA SER A 88 -3.95 6.79 6.92
C SER A 88 -4.54 5.96 8.06
N ASP A 89 -4.46 6.50 9.28
CA ASP A 89 -5.14 5.93 10.44
C ASP A 89 -6.66 5.84 10.26
N LYS A 90 -7.26 6.77 9.50
CA LYS A 90 -8.70 6.74 9.19
C LYS A 90 -9.03 5.48 8.39
N ILE A 91 -8.26 5.18 7.35
CA ILE A 91 -8.46 3.99 6.49
C ILE A 91 -8.15 2.71 7.27
N LYS A 92 -7.06 2.67 8.04
CA LYS A 92 -6.72 1.54 8.90
C LYS A 92 -7.89 1.17 9.82
N LYS A 93 -8.45 2.13 10.56
CA LYS A 93 -9.59 1.91 11.47
C LYS A 93 -10.82 1.37 10.73
N LYS A 94 -11.11 1.90 9.53
CA LYS A 94 -12.21 1.37 8.71
C LYS A 94 -11.93 -0.07 8.28
N LEU A 95 -10.71 -0.42 7.86
CA LEU A 95 -10.33 -1.78 7.47
C LEU A 95 -10.45 -2.77 8.64
N GLU A 96 -9.95 -2.40 9.82
CA GLU A 96 -10.05 -3.20 11.04
C GLU A 96 -11.52 -3.43 11.43
N LYS A 97 -12.37 -2.40 11.35
CA LYS A 97 -13.82 -2.52 11.62
C LYS A 97 -14.53 -3.51 10.71
N HIS A 98 -14.12 -3.59 9.45
CA HIS A 98 -14.70 -4.53 8.46
C HIS A 98 -14.11 -5.94 8.54
N LYS A 99 -13.15 -6.20 9.45
CA LYS A 99 -12.54 -7.51 9.68
C LYS A 99 -11.95 -8.16 8.40
N PHE A 100 -11.31 -7.35 7.56
CA PHE A 100 -10.57 -7.88 6.42
C PHE A 100 -9.48 -8.84 6.89
N THR A 101 -9.34 -9.99 6.22
CA THR A 101 -8.31 -10.98 6.49
C THR A 101 -7.11 -10.77 5.57
N GLY A 102 -5.94 -11.28 5.95
CA GLY A 102 -4.73 -11.23 5.11
C GLY A 102 -4.05 -9.85 5.03
N ILE A 103 -4.33 -8.96 5.99
CA ILE A 103 -3.69 -7.63 6.08
C ILE A 103 -2.86 -7.57 7.36
N VAL A 104 -1.66 -7.01 7.27
CA VAL A 104 -0.80 -6.69 8.42
C VAL A 104 -0.47 -5.20 8.35
N PHE A 105 -0.61 -4.49 9.46
CA PHE A 105 -0.27 -3.07 9.58
C PHE A 105 1.02 -2.92 10.36
N TYR A 106 1.96 -2.17 9.79
CA TYR A 106 3.17 -1.73 10.46
C TYR A 106 3.12 -0.22 10.60
N LYS A 107 3.64 0.31 11.71
CA LYS A 107 4.00 1.72 11.71
C LYS A 107 5.22 1.91 10.81
N PRO A 108 5.40 3.08 10.18
CA PRO A 108 6.55 3.35 9.33
C PRO A 108 7.89 3.05 10.03
N GLU A 109 8.02 3.44 11.30
CA GLU A 109 9.21 3.23 12.11
C GLU A 109 9.49 1.76 12.48
N ASP A 110 8.47 0.88 12.40
CA ASP A 110 8.57 -0.54 12.76
C ASP A 110 8.72 -1.44 11.52
N TYR A 111 8.69 -0.87 10.30
CA TYR A 111 8.72 -1.64 9.06
C TYR A 111 10.17 -1.89 8.58
N SER A 112 10.52 -3.17 8.40
CA SER A 112 11.77 -3.58 7.78
C SER A 112 11.58 -4.73 6.76
N LEU A 113 12.37 -4.71 5.68
CA LEU A 113 12.41 -5.75 4.63
C LEU A 113 13.75 -5.75 3.89
#